data_AF-A0A6Q2Y3T2-F1
#
_entry.id   AF-A0A6Q2Y3T2-F1
#
_cell.length_a   1.000
_cell.length_b   1.000
_cell.length_c   1.000
_cell.angle_alpha   90.00
_cell.angle_beta   90.00
_cell.angle_gamma   90.00
#
_symmetry.space_group_name_H-M   'P 1'
#
loop_
_entity.id
_entity.type
_entity.pdbx_description
1 polymer ?
#
loop_
_entity_poly.entity_id
_entity_poly.type
_entity_poly.pdbx_seq_one_letter_code
_entity_poly.pdbx_strand_id
1 'polypeptide(L)'
;MRAIRSNQMSTMGLRRLLLLFAMAQQNVLIAATDVLELGDSDFEYTVAEHDTLLVEFFAPWCGHCQRLAPEYETAATKLKGKVYLAKVDCTVNSETCGRFGVNGYPTLKIFRNGEDSAAYDGPRTADGIVSYMTKQVGPSSVALHSEGDLDAFINNFEASVVGFFSGEESTQLAEFLKASSAMRDNHRFAHTTDLSLGLKHGVESEAVLLIRPPRLNSKFEDSVIKTTAFSTASLRQFIGDHVFGLCPHLTAENRDDMSGRDLLVAYYDVDYLHNIKGTNYWRNRVMKVATKFQSQELNYAVANRAEFQDELKEAFNLGPSDMQELPLITIRTKEGNKYIMQEEFTPDGKSLERFLEDYFADKLKRHIKSEAVPQNNNGPVKVVVADNFEEMVNNPSKDVLLEFYAPWCGHCKSLEPKYTELGEKLSADDNIIIAKMDATANDVPSMYDVQGFPTIFFVPAGQKDQPQKYTGDREVNDFISYLKKEATHPLEKVKTE
;
A
#
# COMPACT_ATOMS: atom_id res chain seq x y z
N MET A 1 -46.44 27.86 96.85
CA MET A 1 -46.48 26.40 97.07
C MET A 1 -46.29 25.70 95.73
N ARG A 2 -45.37 24.72 95.71
CA ARG A 2 -44.83 23.85 94.64
C ARG A 2 -45.56 23.74 93.28
N ALA A 3 -44.77 23.68 92.19
CA ALA A 3 -44.50 22.47 91.35
C ALA A 3 -43.88 22.87 89.97
N ILE A 4 -42.67 22.42 89.58
CA ILE A 4 -42.34 21.23 88.71
C ILE A 4 -42.58 21.54 87.21
N ARG A 5 -41.75 21.30 86.16
CA ARG A 5 -40.63 20.38 85.82
C ARG A 5 -39.89 20.90 84.56
N SER A 6 -38.55 20.97 84.55
CA SER A 6 -37.53 20.09 83.88
C SER A 6 -37.23 20.39 82.39
N ASN A 7 -36.11 21.06 82.08
CA ASN A 7 -34.75 20.55 81.67
C ASN A 7 -34.54 20.67 80.14
N GLN A 8 -33.75 21.61 79.58
CA GLN A 8 -32.26 21.66 79.45
C GLN A 8 -31.67 20.35 78.89
N MET A 9 -30.75 20.27 77.92
CA MET A 9 -29.72 21.10 77.26
C MET A 9 -29.30 20.27 76.01
N SER A 10 -28.75 20.73 74.89
CA SER A 10 -27.47 21.44 74.67
C SER A 10 -27.36 21.70 73.14
N THR A 11 -27.20 22.94 72.64
CA THR A 11 -25.94 23.69 72.35
C THR A 11 -25.11 23.08 71.19
N MET A 12 -24.45 23.80 70.28
CA MET A 12 -24.26 25.25 70.04
C MET A 12 -23.55 25.47 68.69
N GLY A 13 -23.92 26.54 67.97
CA GLY A 13 -23.00 27.47 67.25
C GLY A 13 -22.43 27.03 65.89
N LEU A 14 -22.14 27.91 64.92
CA LEU A 14 -22.10 29.38 64.91
C LEU A 14 -21.93 29.90 63.45
N ARG A 15 -22.75 30.89 63.03
CA ARG A 15 -22.45 32.11 62.19
C ARG A 15 -21.49 31.96 60.98
N ARG A 16 -21.72 32.49 59.76
CA ARG A 16 -22.05 33.87 59.35
C ARG A 16 -21.80 34.03 57.83
N LEU A 17 -22.49 35.02 57.24
CA LEU A 17 -22.08 35.91 56.14
C LEU A 17 -22.41 35.56 54.67
N LEU A 18 -23.19 36.48 54.07
CA LEU A 18 -23.57 36.59 52.67
C LEU A 18 -22.36 36.72 51.73
N LEU A 19 -22.42 36.02 50.60
CA LEU A 19 -21.75 36.35 49.35
C LEU A 19 -22.74 36.11 48.20
N LEU A 20 -23.21 37.20 47.60
CA LEU A 20 -23.93 37.22 46.34
C LEU A 20 -22.95 36.86 45.21
N PHE A 21 -23.07 35.66 44.66
CA PHE A 21 -22.42 35.29 43.40
C PHE A 21 -23.44 35.41 42.26
N ALA A 22 -23.24 36.40 41.39
CA ALA A 22 -23.93 36.51 40.13
C ALA A 22 -23.48 35.36 39.21
N MET A 23 -24.40 34.46 38.84
CA MET A 23 -24.17 33.49 37.78
C MET A 23 -24.28 34.21 36.43
N ALA A 24 -23.13 34.42 35.78
CA ALA A 24 -23.07 34.77 34.37
C ALA A 24 -23.52 33.55 33.55
N GLN A 25 -24.70 33.63 32.93
CA GLN A 25 -25.09 32.71 31.86
C GLN A 25 -24.21 33.00 30.64
N GLN A 26 -23.29 32.10 30.32
CA GLN A 26 -22.63 32.09 29.02
C GLN A 26 -23.49 31.29 28.03
N ASN A 27 -24.13 32.00 27.11
CA ASN A 27 -24.67 31.41 25.89
C ASN A 27 -23.49 31.09 24.96
N VAL A 28 -23.19 29.80 24.79
CA VAL A 28 -22.34 29.33 23.69
C VAL A 28 -23.20 29.31 22.43
N LEU A 29 -22.89 30.18 21.46
CA LEU A 29 -23.41 30.04 20.09
C LEU A 29 -22.78 28.77 19.49
N ILE A 30 -23.58 27.72 19.32
CA ILE A 30 -23.20 26.58 18.48
C ILE A 30 -23.25 27.09 17.04
N ALA A 31 -22.10 27.15 16.36
CA ALA A 31 -22.07 27.32 14.91
C ALA A 31 -22.74 26.09 14.28
N ALA A 32 -23.73 26.31 13.43
CA ALA A 32 -24.39 25.21 12.71
C ALA A 32 -23.33 24.48 11.85
N THR A 33 -23.11 23.20 12.14
CA THR A 33 -22.26 22.30 11.34
C THR A 33 -23.00 21.92 10.06
N ASP A 34 -22.26 21.75 8.96
CA ASP A 34 -22.79 21.22 7.69
C ASP A 34 -22.71 19.67 7.65
N VAL A 35 -22.16 19.03 8.70
CA VAL A 35 -22.13 17.57 8.87
C VAL A 35 -23.38 17.11 9.59
N LEU A 36 -24.10 16.17 8.99
CA LEU A 36 -25.28 15.55 9.60
C LEU A 36 -24.87 14.61 10.73
N GLU A 37 -25.54 14.70 11.87
CA GLU A 37 -25.37 13.74 12.97
C GLU A 37 -26.46 12.69 12.85
N LEU A 38 -26.05 11.44 12.65
CA LEU A 38 -26.96 10.30 12.51
C LEU A 38 -26.79 9.35 13.69
N GLY A 39 -27.87 8.66 14.03
CA GLY A 39 -27.90 7.61 15.03
C GLY A 39 -28.86 6.48 14.69
N ASP A 40 -28.97 5.52 15.61
CA ASP A 40 -29.73 4.28 15.38
C ASP A 40 -31.21 4.54 15.00
N SER A 41 -31.79 5.66 15.42
CA SER A 41 -33.20 5.99 15.16
C SER A 41 -33.50 6.66 13.82
N ASP A 42 -32.53 7.33 13.20
CA ASP A 42 -32.75 8.19 12.02
C ASP A 42 -31.85 7.85 10.83
N PHE A 43 -30.92 6.90 11.01
CA PHE A 43 -29.97 6.51 9.98
C PHE A 43 -30.65 6.13 8.67
N GLU A 44 -31.55 5.13 8.70
CA GLU A 44 -32.23 4.58 7.51
C GLU A 44 -32.97 5.65 6.70
N TYR A 45 -33.70 6.51 7.41
CA TYR A 45 -34.48 7.56 6.78
C TYR A 45 -33.55 8.58 6.11
N THR A 46 -32.52 9.03 6.83
CA THR A 46 -31.63 10.09 6.34
C THR A 46 -30.74 9.61 5.19
N VAL A 47 -30.24 8.38 5.22
CA VAL A 47 -29.46 7.84 4.09
C VAL A 47 -30.31 7.65 2.84
N ALA A 48 -31.61 7.37 2.98
CA ALA A 48 -32.53 7.22 1.86
C ALA A 48 -32.99 8.56 1.25
N GLU A 49 -32.98 9.65 2.02
CA GLU A 49 -33.31 11.00 1.52
C GLU A 49 -32.21 11.63 0.65
N HIS A 50 -31.01 11.05 0.65
CA HIS A 50 -29.86 11.58 -0.06
C HIS A 50 -29.38 10.61 -1.15
N ASP A 51 -29.39 11.07 -2.40
CA ASP A 51 -28.88 10.30 -3.56
C ASP A 51 -27.44 9.81 -3.34
N THR A 52 -26.60 10.60 -2.68
CA THR A 52 -25.26 10.20 -2.25
C THR A 52 -24.87 10.89 -0.95
N LEU A 53 -24.38 10.09 0.00
CA LEU A 53 -23.98 10.50 1.33
C LEU A 53 -22.65 9.86 1.70
N LEU A 54 -21.69 10.63 2.21
CA LEU A 54 -20.48 10.08 2.85
C LEU A 54 -20.72 10.03 4.36
N VAL A 55 -20.54 8.86 4.99
CA VAL A 55 -20.78 8.65 6.41
C VAL A 55 -19.47 8.29 7.12
N GLU A 56 -19.11 9.05 8.15
CA GLU A 56 -18.02 8.77 9.09
C GLU A 56 -18.54 8.00 10.30
N PHE A 57 -18.07 6.76 10.47
CA PHE A 57 -18.26 5.99 11.69
C PHE A 57 -17.05 6.21 12.59
N PHE A 58 -17.27 6.80 13.76
CA PHE A 58 -16.20 7.28 14.63
C PHE A 58 -16.44 6.95 16.10
N ALA A 59 -15.41 7.22 16.92
CA ALA A 59 -15.51 7.27 18.37
C ALA A 59 -14.79 8.53 18.88
N PRO A 60 -15.34 9.26 19.87
CA PRO A 60 -14.83 10.57 20.30
C PRO A 60 -13.42 10.50 20.92
N TRP A 61 -13.03 9.35 21.44
CA TRP A 61 -11.71 9.10 22.02
C TRP A 61 -10.64 8.68 21.00
N CYS A 62 -11.00 8.44 19.73
CA CYS A 62 -10.05 7.99 18.71
C CYS A 62 -9.24 9.18 18.16
N GLY A 63 -7.92 9.15 18.34
CA GLY A 63 -7.04 10.22 17.86
C GLY A 63 -7.04 10.40 16.33
N HIS A 64 -7.38 9.37 15.55
CA HIS A 64 -7.51 9.48 14.08
C HIS A 64 -8.78 10.23 13.69
N CYS A 65 -9.89 9.99 14.39
CA CYS A 65 -11.16 10.71 14.20
C CYS A 65 -11.00 12.19 14.57
N GLN A 66 -10.34 12.47 15.70
CA GLN A 66 -10.07 13.84 16.13
C GLN A 66 -9.25 14.64 15.10
N ARG A 67 -8.32 13.99 14.39
CA ARG A 67 -7.57 14.63 13.29
C ARG A 67 -8.40 14.82 12.03
N LEU A 68 -9.31 13.90 11.72
CA LEU A 68 -10.18 13.96 10.55
C LEU A 68 -11.29 15.01 10.71
N ALA A 69 -11.86 15.17 11.91
CA ALA A 69 -12.97 16.06 12.18
C ALA A 69 -12.87 17.46 11.53
N PRO A 70 -11.77 18.24 11.68
CA PRO A 70 -11.68 19.56 11.03
C PRO A 70 -11.66 19.50 9.49
N GLU A 71 -11.02 18.48 8.92
CA GLU A 71 -10.98 18.25 7.47
C GLU A 71 -12.37 17.84 6.94
N TYR A 72 -13.09 17.03 7.71
CA TYR A 72 -14.42 16.53 7.37
C TYR A 72 -15.47 17.64 7.39
N GLU A 73 -15.45 18.51 8.40
CA GLU A 73 -16.30 19.72 8.45
C GLU A 73 -16.00 20.65 7.28
N THR A 74 -14.71 20.89 6.98
CA THR A 74 -14.30 21.71 5.83
C THR A 74 -14.79 21.13 4.50
N ALA A 75 -14.70 19.81 4.34
CA ALA A 75 -15.21 19.12 3.16
C ALA A 75 -16.73 19.23 3.04
N ALA A 76 -17.46 19.07 4.15
CA ALA A 76 -18.92 19.17 4.18
C ALA A 76 -19.40 20.55 3.71
N THR A 77 -18.78 21.62 4.22
CA THR A 77 -19.09 22.98 3.76
C THR A 77 -18.78 23.19 2.28
N LYS A 78 -17.64 22.66 1.77
CA LYS A 78 -17.28 22.76 0.34
C LYS A 78 -18.21 21.95 -0.58
N LEU A 79 -18.77 20.84 -0.09
CA LEU A 79 -19.64 19.93 -0.84
C LEU A 79 -21.13 20.25 -0.70
N LYS A 80 -21.49 21.21 0.16
CA LYS A 80 -22.88 21.57 0.44
C LYS A 80 -23.70 21.77 -0.84
N GLY A 81 -24.82 21.05 -0.92
CA GLY A 81 -25.72 21.05 -2.08
C GLY A 81 -25.28 20.17 -3.25
N LYS A 82 -24.16 19.45 -3.13
CA LYS A 82 -23.69 18.44 -4.11
C LYS A 82 -23.62 17.06 -3.48
N VAL A 83 -23.00 16.96 -2.31
CA VAL A 83 -22.85 15.73 -1.53
C VAL A 83 -23.06 16.08 -0.07
N TYR A 84 -23.85 15.27 0.63
CA TYR A 84 -24.02 15.41 2.06
C TYR A 84 -22.98 14.56 2.79
N LEU A 85 -22.45 15.09 3.90
CA LEU A 85 -21.56 14.39 4.79
C LEU A 85 -22.28 14.17 6.12
N ALA A 86 -22.16 12.97 6.66
CA ALA A 86 -22.72 12.58 7.94
C ALA A 86 -21.68 11.91 8.82
N LYS A 87 -21.94 11.87 10.13
CA LYS A 87 -21.14 11.13 11.11
C LYS A 87 -22.04 10.36 12.08
N VAL A 88 -21.57 9.20 12.52
CA VAL A 88 -22.21 8.31 13.50
C VAL A 88 -21.22 8.01 14.62
N ASP A 89 -21.57 8.39 15.85
CA ASP A 89 -20.80 8.01 17.03
C ASP A 89 -21.13 6.56 17.42
N CYS A 90 -20.21 5.65 17.14
CA CYS A 90 -20.39 4.22 17.42
C CYS A 90 -20.36 3.86 18.91
N THR A 91 -19.98 4.79 19.79
CA THR A 91 -20.04 4.55 21.25
C THR A 91 -21.45 4.58 21.81
N VAL A 92 -22.38 5.23 21.08
CA VAL A 92 -23.79 5.34 21.48
C VAL A 92 -24.76 4.80 20.42
N ASN A 93 -24.28 4.45 19.22
CA ASN A 93 -25.07 3.90 18.11
C ASN A 93 -24.54 2.53 17.65
N SER A 94 -24.53 1.55 18.57
CA SER A 94 -23.90 0.26 18.34
C SER A 94 -24.64 -0.61 17.30
N GLU A 95 -25.96 -0.42 17.14
CA GLU A 95 -26.75 -1.22 16.20
C GLU A 95 -26.36 -0.89 14.75
N THR A 96 -26.35 0.39 14.40
CA THR A 96 -25.94 0.87 13.08
C THR A 96 -24.51 0.49 12.77
N CYS A 97 -23.57 0.75 13.68
CA CYS A 97 -22.15 0.45 13.45
C CYS A 97 -21.87 -1.06 13.35
N GLY A 98 -22.55 -1.87 14.16
CA GLY A 98 -22.47 -3.33 14.09
C GLY A 98 -22.99 -3.86 12.76
N ARG A 99 -24.13 -3.34 12.27
CA ARG A 99 -24.73 -3.75 11.00
C ARG A 99 -23.84 -3.51 9.80
N PHE A 100 -23.10 -2.40 9.76
CA PHE A 100 -22.16 -2.08 8.69
C PHE A 100 -20.74 -2.63 8.91
N GLY A 101 -20.56 -3.51 9.91
CA GLY A 101 -19.28 -4.21 10.14
C GLY A 101 -18.13 -3.28 10.53
N VAL A 102 -18.40 -2.19 11.26
CA VAL A 102 -17.37 -1.23 11.68
C VAL A 102 -16.50 -1.84 12.78
N ASN A 103 -15.26 -2.19 12.44
CA ASN A 103 -14.29 -2.80 13.37
C ASN A 103 -13.12 -1.87 13.76
N GLY A 104 -13.10 -0.63 13.24
CA GLY A 104 -12.04 0.34 13.51
C GLY A 104 -12.47 1.77 13.16
N TYR A 105 -11.79 2.76 13.72
CA TYR A 105 -12.18 4.17 13.60
C TYR A 105 -11.04 5.06 13.08
N PRO A 106 -11.33 6.08 12.24
CA PRO A 106 -12.61 6.27 11.55
C PRO A 106 -12.76 5.26 10.40
N THR A 107 -13.99 4.82 10.17
CA THR A 107 -14.41 4.09 8.96
C THR A 107 -15.32 5.00 8.15
N LEU A 108 -15.01 5.18 6.88
CA LEU A 108 -15.77 6.06 5.98
C LEU A 108 -16.46 5.21 4.90
N LYS A 109 -17.76 5.39 4.73
CA LYS A 109 -18.58 4.64 3.75
C LYS A 109 -19.44 5.58 2.92
N ILE A 110 -19.61 5.23 1.65
CA ILE A 110 -20.41 5.96 0.69
C ILE A 110 -21.74 5.23 0.54
N PHE A 111 -22.81 5.95 0.84
CA PHE A 111 -24.17 5.49 0.62
C PHE A 111 -24.71 6.11 -0.67
N ARG A 112 -25.41 5.31 -1.48
CA ARG A 112 -26.12 5.77 -2.67
C ARG A 112 -27.55 5.25 -2.64
N ASN A 113 -28.53 6.14 -2.75
CA ASN A 113 -29.96 5.80 -2.69
C ASN A 113 -30.31 4.92 -1.48
N GLY A 114 -29.73 5.21 -0.32
CA GLY A 114 -29.92 4.46 0.92
C GLY A 114 -29.11 3.16 1.07
N GLU A 115 -28.37 2.71 0.05
CA GLU A 115 -27.58 1.48 0.11
C GLU A 115 -26.08 1.76 0.38
N ASP A 116 -25.42 0.89 1.15
CA ASP A 116 -23.96 0.89 1.35
C ASP A 116 -23.27 0.52 0.03
N SER A 117 -22.81 1.54 -0.70
CA SER A 117 -22.34 1.41 -2.07
C SER A 117 -20.86 1.07 -2.15
N ALA A 118 -20.03 1.66 -1.28
CA ALA A 118 -18.57 1.50 -1.31
C ALA A 118 -17.91 2.01 -0.02
N ALA A 119 -16.69 1.54 0.25
CA ALA A 119 -15.80 2.22 1.18
C ALA A 119 -15.27 3.53 0.56
N TYR A 120 -14.88 4.48 1.42
CA TYR A 120 -14.08 5.62 0.99
C TYR A 120 -12.60 5.30 1.11
N ASP A 121 -11.94 5.17 -0.04
CA ASP A 121 -10.51 4.82 -0.13
C ASP A 121 -9.63 6.03 -0.49
N GLY A 122 -10.17 7.26 -0.36
CA GLY A 122 -9.46 8.50 -0.67
C GLY A 122 -8.61 9.06 0.49
N PRO A 123 -7.83 10.12 0.24
CA PRO A 123 -7.07 10.82 1.27
C PRO A 123 -7.96 11.43 2.35
N ARG A 124 -7.54 11.40 3.62
CA ARG A 124 -8.29 11.94 4.77
C ARG A 124 -8.03 13.45 4.98
N THR A 125 -8.07 14.21 3.90
CA THR A 125 -7.94 15.67 3.87
C THR A 125 -9.17 16.29 3.20
N ALA A 126 -9.47 17.56 3.47
CA ALA A 126 -10.66 18.22 2.95
C ALA A 126 -10.68 18.22 1.42
N ASP A 127 -9.55 18.53 0.77
CA ASP A 127 -9.46 18.55 -0.69
C ASP A 127 -9.53 17.14 -1.29
N GLY A 128 -8.98 16.12 -0.60
CA GLY A 128 -9.12 14.72 -0.99
C GLY A 128 -10.58 14.27 -0.99
N ILE A 129 -11.30 14.55 0.10
CA ILE A 129 -12.72 14.21 0.24
C ILE A 129 -13.57 14.95 -0.80
N VAL A 130 -13.35 16.25 -0.98
CA VAL A 130 -14.10 17.06 -1.96
C VAL A 130 -13.89 16.53 -3.38
N SER A 131 -12.64 16.27 -3.76
CA SER A 131 -12.30 15.76 -5.09
C SER A 131 -12.96 14.40 -5.33
N TYR A 132 -12.78 13.47 -4.38
CA TYR A 132 -13.33 12.12 -4.47
C TYR A 132 -14.85 12.16 -4.57
N MET A 133 -15.54 12.80 -3.61
CA MET A 133 -17.00 12.80 -3.57
C MET A 133 -17.62 13.56 -4.75
N THR A 134 -16.99 14.62 -5.25
CA THR A 134 -17.45 15.31 -6.46
C THR A 134 -17.41 14.37 -7.68
N LYS A 135 -16.37 13.53 -7.79
CA LYS A 135 -16.26 12.49 -8.83
C LYS A 135 -17.35 11.42 -8.69
N GLN A 136 -17.85 11.17 -7.48
CA GLN A 136 -18.90 10.19 -7.18
C GLN A 136 -20.33 10.67 -7.50
N VAL A 137 -20.60 11.98 -7.48
CA VAL A 137 -21.95 12.54 -7.72
C VAL A 137 -22.12 13.31 -9.02
N GLY A 138 -21.02 13.69 -9.68
CA GLY A 138 -21.09 14.33 -11.00
C GLY A 138 -21.74 13.41 -12.04
N PRO A 139 -22.08 13.93 -13.23
CA PRO A 139 -22.45 13.06 -14.34
C PRO A 139 -21.30 12.07 -14.58
N SER A 140 -21.61 10.82 -14.88
CA SER A 140 -20.58 9.79 -15.11
C SER A 140 -19.65 10.15 -16.27
N SER A 141 -20.07 11.09 -17.13
CA SER A 141 -19.28 11.75 -18.13
C SER A 141 -19.63 13.24 -18.20
N VAL A 142 -18.62 14.12 -18.16
CA VAL A 142 -18.82 15.57 -18.23
C VAL A 142 -19.15 16.00 -19.67
N ALA A 143 -20.25 16.73 -19.88
CA ALA A 143 -20.59 17.30 -21.18
C ALA A 143 -19.68 18.51 -21.49
N LEU A 144 -19.09 18.54 -22.69
CA LEU A 144 -18.20 19.58 -23.17
C LEU A 144 -18.86 20.34 -24.32
N HIS A 145 -18.94 21.66 -24.21
CA HIS A 145 -19.68 22.52 -25.15
C HIS A 145 -18.77 23.44 -25.96
N SER A 146 -17.47 23.49 -25.64
CA SER A 146 -16.51 24.37 -26.28
C SER A 146 -15.09 23.78 -26.28
N GLU A 147 -14.21 24.35 -27.10
CA GLU A 147 -12.78 24.02 -27.07
C GLU A 147 -12.16 24.30 -25.69
N GLY A 148 -12.62 25.36 -25.01
CA GLY A 148 -12.17 25.70 -23.66
C GLY A 148 -12.52 24.62 -22.62
N ASP A 149 -13.72 24.04 -22.72
CA ASP A 149 -14.13 22.92 -21.84
C ASP A 149 -13.27 21.69 -22.09
N LEU A 150 -13.03 21.37 -23.36
CA LEU A 150 -12.17 20.25 -23.75
C LEU A 150 -10.74 20.44 -23.22
N ASP A 151 -10.14 21.60 -23.48
CA ASP A 151 -8.77 21.91 -23.06
C ASP A 151 -8.64 21.89 -21.52
N ALA A 152 -9.63 22.42 -20.79
CA ALA A 152 -9.67 22.35 -19.33
C ALA A 152 -9.80 20.90 -18.82
N PHE A 153 -10.61 20.07 -19.48
CA PHE A 153 -10.81 18.69 -19.07
C PHE A 153 -9.58 17.80 -19.29
N ILE A 154 -8.87 17.98 -20.42
CA ILE A 154 -7.69 17.17 -20.80
C ILE A 154 -6.40 17.66 -20.15
N ASN A 155 -6.33 18.92 -19.73
CA ASN A 155 -5.21 19.45 -18.97
C ASN A 155 -5.27 19.00 -17.50
N ASN A 156 -5.06 17.71 -17.27
CA ASN A 156 -5.17 17.06 -15.97
C ASN A 156 -3.96 16.18 -15.64
N PHE A 157 -3.77 15.87 -14.35
CA PHE A 157 -2.72 14.97 -13.87
C PHE A 157 -3.02 13.49 -14.14
N GLU A 158 -4.30 13.14 -14.30
CA GLU A 158 -4.83 11.85 -14.71
C GLU A 158 -5.18 11.81 -16.20
N ALA A 159 -5.28 10.60 -16.76
CA ALA A 159 -5.73 10.41 -18.13
C ALA A 159 -7.21 10.79 -18.29
N SER A 160 -7.57 11.25 -19.49
CA SER A 160 -8.91 11.67 -19.86
C SER A 160 -9.47 10.76 -20.96
N VAL A 161 -10.68 10.26 -20.78
CA VAL A 161 -11.42 9.51 -21.80
C VAL A 161 -12.53 10.41 -22.34
N VAL A 162 -12.40 10.84 -23.60
CA VAL A 162 -13.30 11.82 -24.22
C VAL A 162 -14.03 11.20 -25.40
N GLY A 163 -15.36 11.13 -25.33
CA GLY A 163 -16.21 10.67 -26.42
C GLY A 163 -16.69 11.84 -27.31
N PHE A 164 -16.67 11.64 -28.62
CA PHE A 164 -17.13 12.59 -29.62
C PHE A 164 -18.27 11.94 -30.41
N PHE A 165 -19.46 12.54 -30.36
CA PHE A 165 -20.68 11.97 -30.90
C PHE A 165 -21.41 12.95 -31.82
N SER A 166 -22.24 12.43 -32.71
CA SER A 166 -22.95 13.19 -33.74
C SER A 166 -24.19 13.94 -33.23
N GLY A 167 -24.62 13.69 -31.98
CA GLY A 167 -25.77 14.32 -31.35
C GLY A 167 -26.24 13.57 -30.10
N GLU A 168 -27.21 14.14 -29.38
CA GLU A 168 -27.80 13.57 -28.14
C GLU A 168 -28.50 12.22 -28.37
N GLU A 169 -29.03 12.00 -29.57
CA GLU A 169 -29.72 10.76 -29.97
C GLU A 169 -28.77 9.64 -30.44
N SER A 170 -27.44 9.85 -30.33
CA SER A 170 -26.45 8.87 -30.76
C SER A 170 -26.52 7.59 -29.91
N THR A 171 -26.66 6.44 -30.58
CA THR A 171 -26.61 5.13 -29.90
C THR A 171 -25.23 4.87 -29.27
N GLN A 172 -24.18 5.43 -29.85
CA GLN A 172 -22.80 5.33 -29.39
C GLN A 172 -22.60 6.17 -28.13
N LEU A 173 -23.21 7.35 -28.04
CA LEU A 173 -23.25 8.15 -26.81
C LEU A 173 -23.92 7.36 -25.69
N ALA A 174 -25.07 6.73 -25.95
CA ALA A 174 -25.77 5.93 -24.95
C ALA A 174 -24.89 4.77 -24.41
N GLU A 175 -24.16 4.06 -25.27
CA GLU A 175 -23.21 3.01 -24.84
C GLU A 175 -22.02 3.57 -24.07
N PHE A 176 -21.49 4.73 -24.51
CA PHE A 176 -20.40 5.40 -23.81
C PHE A 176 -20.81 5.87 -22.40
N LEU A 177 -22.03 6.40 -22.23
CA LEU A 177 -22.55 6.80 -20.93
C LEU A 177 -22.77 5.61 -19.98
N LYS A 178 -23.14 4.43 -20.52
CA LYS A 178 -23.16 3.18 -19.73
C LYS A 178 -21.75 2.80 -19.27
N ALA A 179 -20.79 2.86 -20.20
CA ALA A 179 -19.39 2.53 -19.91
C ALA A 179 -18.76 3.49 -18.90
N SER A 180 -19.01 4.80 -19.04
CA SER A 180 -18.51 5.82 -18.11
C SER A 180 -19.12 5.63 -16.73
N SER A 181 -20.41 5.31 -16.63
CA SER A 181 -21.06 5.00 -15.35
C SER A 181 -20.44 3.79 -14.65
N ALA A 182 -20.08 2.75 -15.41
CA ALA A 182 -19.48 1.54 -14.87
C ALA A 182 -17.99 1.68 -14.50
N MET A 183 -17.31 2.76 -14.92
CA MET A 183 -15.86 2.94 -14.75
C MET A 183 -15.48 4.30 -14.15
N ARG A 184 -16.48 5.08 -13.70
CA ARG A 184 -16.31 6.45 -13.18
C ARG A 184 -15.40 6.56 -11.97
N ASP A 185 -15.21 5.46 -11.23
CA ASP A 185 -14.39 5.45 -10.02
C ASP A 185 -12.89 5.53 -10.38
N ASN A 186 -12.50 4.86 -11.47
CA ASN A 186 -11.09 4.69 -11.84
C ASN A 186 -10.66 5.62 -12.99
N HIS A 187 -11.59 6.17 -13.77
CA HIS A 187 -11.26 6.98 -14.94
C HIS A 187 -12.11 8.24 -15.06
N ARG A 188 -11.56 9.27 -15.69
CA ARG A 188 -12.23 10.53 -15.96
C ARG A 188 -12.86 10.50 -17.35
N PHE A 189 -14.18 10.59 -17.41
CA PHE A 189 -14.91 10.62 -18.67
C PHE A 189 -15.48 12.01 -18.97
N ALA A 190 -15.42 12.39 -20.24
CA ALA A 190 -16.15 13.51 -20.81
C ALA A 190 -16.72 13.13 -22.18
N HIS A 191 -17.69 13.88 -22.66
CA HIS A 191 -18.24 13.72 -24.00
C HIS A 191 -18.62 15.06 -24.60
N THR A 192 -18.70 15.11 -25.92
CA THR A 192 -19.31 16.20 -26.66
C THR A 192 -20.18 15.66 -27.79
N THR A 193 -21.23 16.41 -28.10
CA THR A 193 -22.10 16.21 -29.27
C THR A 193 -21.72 17.10 -30.45
N ASP A 194 -20.60 17.84 -30.32
CA ASP A 194 -19.98 18.61 -31.39
C ASP A 194 -18.69 17.92 -31.86
N LEU A 195 -18.78 17.16 -32.96
CA LEU A 195 -17.63 16.48 -33.58
C LEU A 195 -16.50 17.45 -33.97
N SER A 196 -16.80 18.73 -34.18
CA SER A 196 -15.80 19.71 -34.60
C SER A 196 -14.70 19.92 -33.55
N LEU A 197 -15.03 19.76 -32.25
CA LEU A 197 -14.07 19.86 -31.15
C LEU A 197 -12.97 18.79 -31.21
N GLY A 198 -13.23 17.65 -31.87
CA GLY A 198 -12.29 16.56 -32.01
C GLY A 198 -11.41 16.62 -33.26
N LEU A 199 -11.68 17.54 -34.20
CA LEU A 199 -10.98 17.60 -35.50
C LEU A 199 -9.46 17.77 -35.33
N LYS A 200 -9.03 18.61 -34.39
CA LYS A 200 -7.59 18.82 -34.07
C LYS A 200 -6.89 17.56 -33.55
N HIS A 201 -7.66 16.58 -33.10
CA HIS A 201 -7.19 15.29 -32.61
C HIS A 201 -7.49 14.13 -33.59
N GLY A 202 -7.84 14.44 -34.85
CA GLY A 202 -8.08 13.45 -35.89
C GLY A 202 -9.40 12.68 -35.74
N VAL A 203 -10.40 13.29 -35.12
CA VAL A 203 -11.77 12.75 -35.03
C VAL A 203 -12.58 13.27 -36.23
N GLU A 204 -12.83 12.39 -37.20
CA GLU A 204 -13.61 12.71 -38.42
C GLU A 204 -15.03 12.12 -38.37
N SER A 205 -15.26 11.18 -37.46
CA SER A 205 -16.53 10.50 -37.19
C SER A 205 -16.64 10.27 -35.68
N GLU A 206 -17.77 9.72 -35.21
CA GLU A 206 -17.88 9.36 -33.80
C GLU A 206 -16.72 8.46 -33.36
N ALA A 207 -16.12 8.80 -32.23
CA ALA A 207 -14.94 8.13 -31.70
C ALA A 207 -14.77 8.40 -30.21
N VAL A 208 -13.94 7.60 -29.55
CA VAL A 208 -13.47 7.86 -28.20
C VAL A 208 -11.96 8.06 -28.24
N LEU A 209 -11.49 9.11 -27.58
CA LEU A 209 -10.08 9.38 -27.36
C LEU A 209 -9.69 9.04 -25.93
N LEU A 210 -8.59 8.32 -25.76
CA LEU A 210 -7.84 8.27 -24.52
C LEU A 210 -6.67 9.24 -24.63
N ILE A 211 -6.64 10.24 -23.75
CA ILE A 211 -5.63 11.30 -23.72
C ILE A 211 -4.84 11.16 -22.43
N ARG A 212 -3.55 10.86 -22.55
CA ARG A 212 -2.65 10.73 -21.39
C ARG A 212 -2.31 12.11 -20.80
N PRO A 213 -1.92 12.18 -19.51
CA PRO A 213 -1.61 13.45 -18.86
C PRO A 213 -0.56 14.26 -19.64
N PRO A 214 -0.80 15.55 -19.95
CA PRO A 214 0.15 16.36 -20.74
C PRO A 214 1.55 16.43 -20.15
N ARG A 215 1.68 16.37 -18.81
CA ARG A 215 2.96 16.32 -18.10
C ARG A 215 3.84 15.11 -18.47
N LEU A 216 3.22 14.03 -18.94
CA LEU A 216 3.87 12.77 -19.35
C LEU A 216 4.13 12.69 -20.86
N ASN A 217 3.76 13.72 -21.64
CA ASN A 217 3.96 13.71 -23.08
C ASN A 217 5.45 13.48 -23.43
N SER A 218 5.70 12.59 -24.39
CA SER A 218 7.03 12.23 -24.86
C SER A 218 7.01 11.94 -26.35
N LYS A 219 8.20 11.95 -26.97
CA LYS A 219 8.36 11.56 -28.38
C LYS A 219 8.42 10.04 -28.63
N PHE A 220 8.33 9.24 -27.57
CA PHE A 220 8.51 7.78 -27.63
C PHE A 220 7.18 7.02 -27.75
N GLU A 221 6.06 7.72 -27.60
CA GLU A 221 4.72 7.16 -27.70
C GLU A 221 3.70 8.27 -28.00
N ASP A 222 2.57 7.89 -28.61
CA ASP A 222 1.47 8.82 -28.82
C ASP A 222 0.76 9.13 -27.48
N SER A 223 0.42 10.40 -27.26
CA SER A 223 -0.32 10.81 -26.06
C SER A 223 -1.84 10.76 -26.23
N VAL A 224 -2.31 10.62 -27.48
CA VAL A 224 -3.72 10.56 -27.84
C VAL A 224 -3.96 9.29 -28.64
N ILE A 225 -4.80 8.41 -28.10
CA ILE A 225 -5.12 7.11 -28.70
C ILE A 225 -6.60 7.12 -29.04
N LYS A 226 -6.95 6.72 -30.26
CA LYS A 226 -8.32 6.75 -30.78
C LYS A 226 -8.89 5.35 -30.91
N THR A 227 -10.16 5.18 -30.55
CA THR A 227 -10.95 3.99 -30.85
C THR A 227 -12.32 4.36 -31.41
N THR A 228 -12.89 3.46 -32.22
CA THR A 228 -14.26 3.54 -32.73
C THR A 228 -15.11 2.39 -32.16
N ALA A 229 -14.69 1.78 -31.06
CA ALA A 229 -15.45 0.77 -30.34
C ALA A 229 -16.12 1.42 -29.11
N PHE A 230 -17.42 1.16 -28.92
CA PHE A 230 -18.24 1.91 -27.95
C PHE A 230 -18.86 1.06 -26.84
N SER A 231 -18.82 -0.27 -26.94
CA SER A 231 -19.36 -1.13 -25.89
C SER A 231 -18.57 -0.98 -24.59
N THR A 232 -19.22 -1.17 -23.44
CA THR A 232 -18.55 -1.15 -22.13
C THR A 232 -17.35 -2.11 -22.07
N ALA A 233 -17.47 -3.30 -22.66
CA ALA A 233 -16.38 -4.27 -22.68
C ALA A 233 -15.20 -3.81 -23.54
N SER A 234 -15.47 -3.31 -24.76
CA SER A 234 -14.42 -2.81 -25.64
C SER A 234 -13.74 -1.56 -25.10
N LEU A 235 -14.48 -0.65 -24.47
CA LEU A 235 -13.92 0.55 -23.85
C LEU A 235 -13.07 0.21 -22.63
N ARG A 236 -13.50 -0.73 -21.79
CA ARG A 236 -12.70 -1.21 -20.66
C ARG A 236 -11.37 -1.79 -21.12
N GLN A 237 -11.39 -2.66 -22.14
CA GLN A 237 -10.18 -3.23 -22.72
C GLN A 237 -9.28 -2.14 -23.30
N PHE A 238 -9.85 -1.25 -24.12
CA PHE A 238 -9.13 -0.13 -24.72
C PHE A 238 -8.45 0.78 -23.69
N ILE A 239 -9.14 1.11 -22.59
CA ILE A 239 -8.56 1.93 -21.53
C ILE A 239 -7.44 1.14 -20.83
N GLY A 240 -7.68 -0.11 -20.44
CA GLY A 240 -6.69 -0.96 -19.77
C GLY A 240 -5.40 -1.15 -20.58
N ASP A 241 -5.51 -1.28 -21.90
CA ASP A 241 -4.37 -1.50 -22.81
C ASP A 241 -3.54 -0.24 -23.06
N HIS A 242 -4.10 0.95 -22.83
CA HIS A 242 -3.49 2.19 -23.30
C HIS A 242 -3.31 3.28 -22.24
N VAL A 243 -3.98 3.21 -21.08
CA VAL A 243 -3.97 4.31 -20.10
C VAL A 243 -2.57 4.63 -19.58
N PHE A 244 -1.74 3.61 -19.33
CA PHE A 244 -0.42 3.80 -18.72
C PHE A 244 0.69 4.13 -19.72
N GLY A 245 0.57 3.65 -20.97
CA GLY A 245 1.61 3.82 -21.98
C GLY A 245 2.90 3.06 -21.66
N LEU A 246 3.99 3.47 -22.30
CA LEU A 246 5.27 2.77 -22.28
C LEU A 246 5.94 2.82 -20.91
N CYS A 247 5.83 3.97 -20.22
CA CYS A 247 6.52 4.20 -18.95
C CYS A 247 5.70 5.17 -18.08
N PRO A 248 4.62 4.71 -17.41
CA PRO A 248 3.84 5.53 -16.48
C PRO A 248 4.65 6.09 -15.31
N HIS A 249 4.07 7.09 -14.65
CA HIS A 249 4.46 7.49 -13.29
C HIS A 249 3.71 6.59 -12.29
N LEU A 250 4.44 5.73 -11.61
CA LEU A 250 3.93 4.88 -10.54
C LEU A 250 3.77 5.71 -9.25
N THR A 251 2.58 5.65 -8.67
CA THR A 251 2.21 6.29 -7.40
C THR A 251 1.55 5.26 -6.49
N ALA A 252 1.39 5.57 -5.20
CA ALA A 252 0.67 4.71 -4.27
C ALA A 252 -0.76 4.38 -4.75
N GLU A 253 -1.39 5.28 -5.51
CA GLU A 253 -2.76 5.14 -6.01
C GLU A 253 -2.89 4.18 -7.19
N ASN A 254 -1.87 4.06 -8.05
CA ASN A 254 -1.94 3.23 -9.26
C ASN A 254 -1.01 2.01 -9.24
N ARG A 255 -0.26 1.80 -8.14
CA ARG A 255 0.70 0.70 -8.04
C ARG A 255 0.07 -0.67 -8.19
N ASP A 256 -1.15 -0.84 -7.67
CA ASP A 256 -1.84 -2.13 -7.65
C ASP A 256 -2.32 -2.51 -9.06
N ASP A 257 -2.62 -1.53 -9.92
CA ASP A 257 -2.96 -1.75 -11.33
C ASP A 257 -1.79 -2.30 -12.15
N MET A 258 -0.57 -2.06 -11.68
CA MET A 258 0.68 -2.52 -12.27
C MET A 258 1.20 -3.81 -11.62
N SER A 259 0.54 -4.31 -10.57
CA SER A 259 0.89 -5.56 -9.92
C SER A 259 0.62 -6.78 -10.82
N GLY A 260 1.31 -7.90 -10.55
CA GLY A 260 1.14 -9.14 -11.29
C GLY A 260 1.75 -9.15 -12.71
N ARG A 261 2.59 -8.16 -13.04
CA ARG A 261 3.32 -8.08 -14.30
C ARG A 261 4.81 -7.98 -14.04
N ASP A 262 5.61 -8.37 -15.02
CA ASP A 262 7.03 -8.05 -15.02
C ASP A 262 7.18 -6.54 -15.18
N LEU A 263 7.80 -5.90 -14.17
CA LEU A 263 7.87 -4.46 -14.06
C LEU A 263 9.28 -4.01 -13.70
N LEU A 264 9.86 -3.20 -14.58
CA LEU A 264 11.02 -2.38 -14.30
C LEU A 264 10.58 -1.04 -13.72
N VAL A 265 11.11 -0.68 -12.56
CA VAL A 265 10.87 0.64 -11.96
C VAL A 265 12.19 1.39 -11.81
N ALA A 266 12.21 2.62 -12.34
CA ALA A 266 13.28 3.58 -12.11
C ALA A 266 12.89 4.55 -11.00
N TYR A 267 13.52 4.40 -9.83
CA TYR A 267 13.28 5.23 -8.65
C TYR A 267 14.25 6.42 -8.60
N TYR A 268 13.72 7.64 -8.55
CA TYR A 268 14.48 8.88 -8.35
C TYR A 268 13.57 9.96 -7.77
N ASP A 269 14.03 11.21 -7.71
CA ASP A 269 13.20 12.35 -7.28
C ASP A 269 12.17 12.73 -8.37
N VAL A 270 11.14 11.89 -8.51
CA VAL A 270 9.99 12.13 -9.40
C VAL A 270 9.08 13.16 -8.75
N ASP A 271 9.10 14.38 -9.26
CA ASP A 271 8.24 15.47 -8.80
C ASP A 271 7.71 16.26 -9.99
N TYR A 272 6.44 15.97 -10.35
CA TYR A 272 5.72 16.67 -11.41
C TYR A 272 5.07 17.99 -10.96
N LEU A 273 5.16 18.35 -9.68
CA LEU A 273 4.68 19.63 -9.16
C LEU A 273 5.79 20.69 -9.20
N HIS A 274 6.99 20.36 -8.72
CA HIS A 274 8.08 21.33 -8.59
C HIS A 274 9.23 21.09 -9.57
N ASN A 275 9.40 19.87 -10.12
CA ASN A 275 10.55 19.50 -10.96
C ASN A 275 10.18 18.72 -12.23
N ILE A 276 9.24 19.23 -13.03
CA ILE A 276 8.79 18.57 -14.27
C ILE A 276 9.96 18.31 -15.24
N LYS A 277 10.89 19.28 -15.37
CA LYS A 277 12.03 19.18 -16.30
C LYS A 277 13.01 18.08 -15.89
N GLY A 278 13.42 18.03 -14.62
CA GLY A 278 14.29 16.97 -14.10
C GLY A 278 13.61 15.61 -14.15
N THR A 279 12.32 15.58 -13.82
CA THR A 279 11.52 14.36 -13.88
C THR A 279 11.47 13.77 -15.29
N ASN A 280 11.13 14.58 -16.29
CA ASN A 280 11.09 14.16 -17.68
C ASN A 280 12.49 13.89 -18.26
N TYR A 281 13.55 14.51 -17.74
CA TYR A 281 14.92 14.25 -18.17
C TYR A 281 15.32 12.78 -17.95
N TRP A 282 15.01 12.21 -16.78
CA TRP A 282 15.31 10.81 -16.47
C TRP A 282 14.32 9.85 -17.11
N ARG A 283 13.01 10.12 -17.01
CA ARG A 283 11.97 9.30 -17.65
C ARG A 283 12.22 9.09 -19.15
N ASN A 284 12.56 10.16 -19.87
CA ASN A 284 12.84 10.07 -21.31
C ASN A 284 14.05 9.17 -21.64
N ARG A 285 15.02 9.02 -20.73
CA ARG A 285 16.16 8.12 -20.92
C ARG A 285 15.77 6.67 -20.71
N VAL A 286 14.95 6.39 -19.69
CA VAL A 286 14.34 5.08 -19.48
C VAL A 286 13.53 4.69 -20.72
N MET A 287 12.63 5.58 -21.18
CA MET A 287 11.80 5.33 -22.37
C MET A 287 12.63 5.11 -23.63
N LYS A 288 13.69 5.91 -23.85
CA LYS A 288 14.59 5.74 -25.01
C LYS A 288 15.19 4.33 -25.07
N VAL A 289 15.55 3.76 -23.93
CA VAL A 289 16.05 2.38 -23.88
C VAL A 289 14.89 1.39 -24.04
N ALA A 290 13.78 1.60 -23.33
CA ALA A 290 12.58 0.75 -23.41
C ALA A 290 12.06 0.58 -24.85
N THR A 291 12.12 1.62 -25.70
CA THR A 291 11.73 1.51 -27.11
C THR A 291 12.50 0.45 -27.91
N LYS A 292 13.70 0.07 -27.46
CA LYS A 292 14.52 -0.98 -28.09
C LYS A 292 14.06 -2.40 -27.71
N PHE A 293 13.29 -2.53 -26.64
CA PHE A 293 12.86 -3.81 -26.05
C PHE A 293 11.33 -3.97 -26.05
N GLN A 294 10.58 -3.21 -26.84
CA GLN A 294 9.11 -3.28 -26.89
C GLN A 294 8.56 -4.64 -27.34
N SER A 295 9.37 -5.44 -28.05
CA SER A 295 9.01 -6.81 -28.42
C SER A 295 9.14 -7.82 -27.28
N GLN A 296 9.71 -7.42 -26.14
CA GLN A 296 9.88 -8.23 -24.95
C GLN A 296 8.75 -7.95 -23.95
N GLU A 297 8.37 -8.97 -23.18
CA GLU A 297 7.32 -8.87 -22.16
C GLU A 297 7.88 -8.24 -20.87
N LEU A 298 8.07 -6.91 -20.88
CA LEU A 298 8.48 -6.14 -19.70
C LEU A 298 7.78 -4.78 -19.68
N ASN A 299 7.16 -4.44 -18.55
CA ASN A 299 6.57 -3.12 -18.31
C ASN A 299 7.61 -2.21 -17.67
N TYR A 300 7.45 -0.90 -17.86
CA TYR A 300 8.37 0.09 -17.31
C TYR A 300 7.59 1.12 -16.51
N ALA A 301 8.19 1.69 -15.47
CA ALA A 301 7.64 2.83 -14.76
C ALA A 301 8.75 3.69 -14.16
N VAL A 302 8.40 4.94 -13.82
CA VAL A 302 9.21 5.79 -12.94
C VAL A 302 8.44 6.04 -11.65
N ALA A 303 9.13 6.11 -10.53
CA ALA A 303 8.50 6.27 -9.21
C ALA A 303 9.31 7.22 -8.33
N ASN A 304 8.64 7.94 -7.43
CA ASN A 304 9.32 8.76 -6.45
C ASN A 304 10.01 7.87 -5.41
N ARG A 305 11.34 8.01 -5.25
CA ARG A 305 12.11 7.16 -4.33
C ARG A 305 11.66 7.32 -2.88
N ALA A 306 11.32 8.54 -2.45
CA ALA A 306 10.89 8.81 -1.08
C ALA A 306 9.50 8.22 -0.79
N GLU A 307 8.58 8.28 -1.76
CA GLU A 307 7.24 7.68 -1.64
C GLU A 307 7.30 6.15 -1.48
N PHE A 308 8.25 5.50 -2.14
CA PHE A 308 8.41 4.04 -2.15
C PHE A 308 9.54 3.54 -1.24
N GLN A 309 10.01 4.34 -0.27
CA GLN A 309 11.18 4.00 0.55
C GLN A 309 10.99 2.71 1.35
N ASP A 310 9.81 2.49 1.93
CA ASP A 310 9.53 1.28 2.72
C ASP A 310 9.53 0.03 1.84
N GLU A 311 8.95 0.10 0.63
CA GLU A 311 8.99 -1.00 -0.34
C GLU A 311 10.42 -1.32 -0.78
N LEU A 312 11.23 -0.29 -1.07
CA LEU A 312 12.63 -0.44 -1.44
C LEU A 312 13.44 -1.11 -0.32
N LYS A 313 13.18 -0.73 0.94
CA LYS A 313 13.83 -1.33 2.10
C LYS A 313 13.38 -2.78 2.30
N GLU A 314 12.09 -3.05 2.22
CA GLU A 314 11.54 -4.37 2.51
C GLU A 314 11.86 -5.39 1.42
N ALA A 315 11.72 -5.00 0.15
CA ALA A 315 11.90 -5.89 -0.99
C ALA A 315 13.36 -6.00 -1.44
N PHE A 316 14.10 -4.89 -1.42
CA PHE A 316 15.43 -4.78 -2.01
C PHE A 316 16.57 -4.49 -1.00
N ASN A 317 16.25 -4.33 0.29
CA ASN A 317 17.20 -3.91 1.34
C ASN A 317 17.92 -2.59 1.01
N LEU A 318 17.25 -1.70 0.27
CA LEU A 318 17.79 -0.40 -0.11
C LEU A 318 17.28 0.70 0.82
N GLY A 319 18.21 1.44 1.42
CA GLY A 319 17.91 2.42 2.46
C GLY A 319 18.20 3.86 2.02
N PRO A 320 18.02 4.83 2.94
CA PRO A 320 18.32 6.24 2.68
C PRO A 320 19.79 6.53 2.34
N SER A 321 20.72 5.69 2.75
CA SER A 321 22.13 5.81 2.38
C SER A 321 22.39 5.54 0.90
N ASP A 322 21.47 4.86 0.21
CA ASP A 322 21.51 4.59 -1.23
C ASP A 322 20.83 5.73 -2.04
N MET A 323 20.55 6.87 -1.39
CA MET A 323 19.99 8.08 -1.99
C MET A 323 21.03 8.85 -2.82
N GLN A 324 21.48 8.24 -3.92
CA GLN A 324 22.17 8.96 -4.99
C GLN A 324 21.17 9.77 -5.84
N GLU A 325 21.62 10.89 -6.44
CA GLU A 325 20.82 11.66 -7.42
C GLU A 325 20.44 10.85 -8.67
N LEU A 326 21.21 9.81 -8.98
CA LEU A 326 20.99 8.97 -10.16
C LEU A 326 19.81 8.00 -9.96
N PRO A 327 19.05 7.67 -11.02
CA PRO A 327 18.00 6.66 -10.94
C PRO A 327 18.49 5.30 -10.48
N LEU A 328 17.78 4.73 -9.50
CA LEU A 328 17.91 3.35 -9.06
C LEU A 328 16.98 2.49 -9.91
N ILE A 329 17.51 1.45 -10.55
CA ILE A 329 16.74 0.58 -11.44
C ILE A 329 16.54 -0.78 -10.78
N THR A 330 15.27 -1.20 -10.71
CA THR A 330 14.89 -2.53 -10.22
C THR A 330 13.96 -3.21 -11.22
N ILE A 331 13.93 -4.54 -11.21
CA ILE A 331 12.91 -5.35 -11.86
C ILE A 331 12.28 -6.25 -10.82
N ARG A 332 10.95 -6.35 -10.84
CA ARG A 332 10.18 -7.39 -10.14
C ARG A 332 9.37 -8.17 -11.18
N THR A 333 9.54 -9.49 -11.23
CA THR A 333 8.75 -10.36 -12.11
C THR A 333 7.41 -10.69 -11.47
N LYS A 334 6.44 -11.15 -12.27
CA LYS A 334 5.15 -11.63 -11.78
C LYS A 334 5.27 -12.82 -10.81
N GLU A 335 6.34 -13.63 -10.93
CA GLU A 335 6.69 -14.70 -9.99
C GLU A 335 7.37 -14.20 -8.70
N GLY A 336 7.63 -12.89 -8.59
CA GLY A 336 8.27 -12.28 -7.43
C GLY A 336 9.80 -12.30 -7.47
N ASN A 337 10.43 -12.69 -8.59
CA ASN A 337 11.88 -12.58 -8.72
C ASN A 337 12.27 -11.10 -8.76
N LYS A 338 13.35 -10.75 -8.06
CA LYS A 338 13.83 -9.38 -7.91
C LYS A 338 15.18 -9.23 -8.61
N TYR A 339 15.42 -8.11 -9.26
CA TYR A 339 16.72 -7.76 -9.84
C TYR A 339 17.02 -6.28 -9.58
N ILE A 340 18.29 -5.97 -9.31
CA ILE A 340 18.76 -4.60 -9.08
C ILE A 340 19.91 -4.34 -10.03
N MET A 341 19.85 -3.24 -10.77
CA MET A 341 20.95 -2.79 -11.60
C MET A 341 22.11 -2.35 -10.71
N GLN A 342 23.24 -3.06 -10.77
CA GLN A 342 24.43 -2.78 -9.96
C GLN A 342 25.25 -1.63 -10.51
N GLU A 343 25.26 -1.46 -11.84
CA GLU A 343 25.95 -0.34 -12.48
C GLU A 343 25.16 0.96 -12.27
N GLU A 344 25.86 2.09 -12.08
CA GLU A 344 25.21 3.40 -12.00
C GLU A 344 24.45 3.75 -13.29
N PHE A 345 23.35 4.49 -13.15
CA PHE A 345 22.58 4.93 -14.30
C PHE A 345 23.36 5.97 -15.12
N THR A 346 23.63 5.64 -16.38
CA THR A 346 24.37 6.51 -17.30
C THR A 346 23.40 7.40 -18.10
N PRO A 347 23.68 8.71 -18.24
CA PRO A 347 22.81 9.61 -19.01
C PRO A 347 22.67 9.25 -20.50
N ASP A 348 23.55 8.44 -21.08
CA ASP A 348 23.40 7.97 -22.47
C ASP A 348 22.48 6.74 -22.61
N GLY A 349 22.13 6.11 -21.48
CA GLY A 349 21.24 4.95 -21.37
C GLY A 349 21.95 3.61 -21.52
N LYS A 350 23.27 3.56 -21.71
CA LYS A 350 23.97 2.31 -22.04
C LYS A 350 24.04 1.33 -20.87
N SER A 351 24.12 1.82 -19.63
CA SER A 351 24.09 0.93 -18.46
C SER A 351 22.73 0.26 -18.29
N LEU A 352 21.63 1.00 -18.49
CA LEU A 352 20.29 0.42 -18.52
C LEU A 352 20.12 -0.57 -19.69
N GLU A 353 20.66 -0.24 -20.87
CA GLU A 353 20.60 -1.13 -22.04
C GLU A 353 21.31 -2.47 -21.78
N ARG A 354 22.55 -2.44 -21.26
CA ARG A 354 23.27 -3.67 -20.85
C ARG A 354 22.52 -4.46 -19.80
N PHE A 355 21.97 -3.78 -18.79
CA PHE A 355 21.19 -4.43 -17.74
C PHE A 355 19.98 -5.18 -18.31
N LEU A 356 19.27 -4.57 -19.27
CA LEU A 356 18.16 -5.23 -19.96
C LEU A 356 18.62 -6.36 -20.89
N GLU A 357 19.73 -6.19 -21.61
CA GLU A 357 20.33 -7.26 -22.42
C GLU A 357 20.68 -8.48 -21.57
N ASP A 358 21.28 -8.28 -20.40
CA ASP A 358 21.61 -9.35 -19.47
C ASP A 358 20.36 -9.95 -18.79
N TYR A 359 19.34 -9.13 -18.51
CA TYR A 359 18.05 -9.60 -17.99
C TYR A 359 17.36 -10.56 -18.96
N PHE A 360 17.17 -10.12 -20.21
CA PHE A 360 16.50 -10.93 -21.24
C PHE A 360 17.34 -12.13 -21.70
N ALA A 361 18.66 -12.11 -21.46
CA ALA A 361 19.55 -13.24 -21.70
C ALA A 361 19.69 -14.19 -20.50
N ASP A 362 18.92 -14.00 -19.43
CA ASP A 362 18.96 -14.79 -18.18
C ASP A 362 20.37 -14.87 -17.55
N LYS A 363 21.14 -13.78 -17.66
CA LYS A 363 22.50 -13.67 -17.11
C LYS A 363 22.54 -12.99 -15.75
N LEU A 364 21.48 -12.28 -15.37
CA LEU A 364 21.42 -11.58 -14.10
C LEU A 364 21.19 -12.55 -12.95
N LYS A 365 21.92 -12.34 -11.85
CA LYS A 365 21.60 -13.00 -10.59
C LYS A 365 20.39 -12.31 -9.96
N ARG A 366 19.44 -13.11 -9.51
CA ARG A 366 18.32 -12.63 -8.69
C ARG A 366 18.85 -11.94 -7.43
N HIS A 367 18.25 -10.82 -7.09
CA HIS A 367 18.44 -10.17 -5.81
C HIS A 367 17.73 -10.98 -4.73
N ILE A 368 18.49 -11.32 -3.70
CA ILE A 368 18.04 -12.04 -2.51
C ILE A 368 18.20 -11.06 -1.36
N LYS A 369 17.13 -10.84 -0.59
CA LYS A 369 17.19 -10.03 0.62
C LYS A 369 18.13 -10.73 1.60
N SER A 370 19.22 -10.06 1.98
CA SER A 370 20.18 -10.56 2.95
C SER A 370 20.56 -9.45 3.90
N GLU A 371 20.70 -9.78 5.18
CA GLU A 371 21.52 -8.99 6.08
C GLU A 371 23.00 -9.07 5.67
N ALA A 372 23.81 -8.13 6.15
CA ALA A 372 25.24 -8.16 5.92
C ALA A 372 25.85 -9.42 6.56
N VAL A 373 26.74 -10.10 5.82
CA VAL A 373 27.50 -11.23 6.36
C VAL A 373 28.28 -10.77 7.61
N PRO A 374 28.09 -11.42 8.77
CA PRO A 374 28.71 -10.97 10.02
C PRO A 374 30.24 -11.06 9.93
N GLN A 375 30.93 -9.98 10.27
CA GLN A 375 32.41 -9.91 10.24
C GLN A 375 33.07 -10.95 11.17
N ASN A 376 32.40 -11.32 12.25
CA ASN A 376 32.84 -12.37 13.17
C ASN A 376 31.72 -13.39 13.36
N ASN A 377 31.93 -14.60 12.84
CA ASN A 377 30.99 -15.72 12.93
C ASN A 377 31.60 -16.91 13.69
N ASN A 378 32.44 -16.65 14.69
CA ASN A 378 33.16 -17.68 15.44
C ASN A 378 32.39 -18.22 16.65
N GLY A 379 31.16 -17.77 16.87
CA GLY A 379 30.31 -18.23 17.97
C GLY A 379 29.96 -19.73 17.88
N PRO A 380 29.47 -20.30 19.00
CA PRO A 380 29.02 -21.70 19.08
C PRO A 380 27.79 -21.98 18.21
N VAL A 381 26.98 -20.95 17.96
CA VAL A 381 25.90 -20.97 16.97
C VAL A 381 26.28 -20.01 15.85
N LYS A 382 26.37 -20.54 14.63
CA LYS A 382 26.71 -19.77 13.44
C LYS A 382 25.53 -18.92 12.99
N VAL A 383 25.79 -17.66 12.70
CA VAL A 383 24.79 -16.77 12.12
C VAL A 383 24.81 -16.95 10.60
N VAL A 384 23.65 -17.33 10.06
CA VAL A 384 23.40 -17.49 8.64
C VAL A 384 22.54 -16.32 8.17
N VAL A 385 22.94 -15.73 7.06
CA VAL A 385 22.22 -14.73 6.29
C VAL A 385 22.04 -15.27 4.87
N ALA A 386 21.20 -14.68 4.04
CA ALA A 386 20.94 -15.26 2.72
C ALA A 386 22.21 -15.33 1.84
N ASP A 387 23.10 -14.33 1.96
CA ASP A 387 24.34 -14.24 1.18
C ASP A 387 25.39 -15.31 1.54
N ASN A 388 25.39 -15.85 2.77
CA ASN A 388 26.30 -16.92 3.18
C ASN A 388 25.61 -18.29 3.34
N PHE A 389 24.33 -18.38 2.99
CA PHE A 389 23.53 -19.61 3.14
C PHE A 389 24.15 -20.78 2.39
N GLU A 390 24.58 -20.55 1.14
CA GLU A 390 25.18 -21.60 0.30
C GLU A 390 26.47 -22.15 0.91
N GLU A 391 27.35 -21.27 1.39
CA GLU A 391 28.62 -21.66 2.01
C GLU A 391 28.42 -22.42 3.33
N MET A 392 27.45 -21.98 4.14
CA MET A 392 27.28 -22.47 5.51
C MET A 392 26.35 -23.68 5.60
N VAL A 393 25.19 -23.62 4.94
CA VAL A 393 24.13 -24.62 5.06
C VAL A 393 24.28 -25.71 4.00
N ASN A 394 24.62 -25.31 2.76
CA ASN A 394 24.75 -26.23 1.62
C ASN A 394 26.18 -26.80 1.47
N ASN A 395 27.05 -26.65 2.48
CA ASN A 395 28.34 -27.32 2.50
C ASN A 395 28.19 -28.85 2.48
N PRO A 396 28.59 -29.56 1.41
CA PRO A 396 28.29 -30.99 1.25
C PRO A 396 28.98 -31.88 2.30
N SER A 397 29.99 -31.36 3.01
CA SER A 397 30.78 -32.09 4.00
C SER A 397 30.30 -31.93 5.45
N LYS A 398 29.25 -31.15 5.70
CA LYS A 398 28.79 -30.83 7.06
C LYS A 398 27.33 -31.18 7.24
N ASP A 399 26.99 -31.74 8.39
CA ASP A 399 25.63 -31.74 8.91
C ASP A 399 25.30 -30.35 9.46
N VAL A 400 24.09 -29.85 9.21
CA VAL A 400 23.68 -28.52 9.68
C VAL A 400 22.34 -28.61 10.38
N LEU A 401 22.29 -28.23 11.66
CA LEU A 401 21.04 -27.95 12.34
C LEU A 401 20.80 -26.44 12.28
N LEU A 402 19.74 -26.04 11.57
CA LEU A 402 19.44 -24.65 11.27
C LEU A 402 18.11 -24.22 11.93
N GLU A 403 18.18 -23.19 12.77
CA GLU A 403 17.01 -22.50 13.31
C GLU A 403 16.65 -21.29 12.44
N PHE A 404 15.42 -21.24 11.93
CA PHE A 404 14.80 -20.02 11.42
C PHE A 404 13.99 -19.36 12.53
N TYR A 405 14.33 -18.11 12.86
CA TYR A 405 13.68 -17.34 13.92
C TYR A 405 13.19 -15.97 13.46
N ALA A 406 12.47 -15.28 14.34
CA ALA A 406 12.08 -13.89 14.19
C ALA A 406 12.43 -13.10 15.48
N PRO A 407 12.94 -11.85 15.41
CA PRO A 407 13.39 -11.11 16.60
C PRO A 407 12.28 -10.82 17.63
N TRP A 408 11.02 -10.74 17.18
CA TRP A 408 9.86 -10.45 18.02
C TRP A 408 9.20 -11.71 18.61
N CYS A 409 9.64 -12.91 18.21
CA CYS A 409 9.05 -14.18 18.63
C CYS A 409 9.48 -14.57 20.05
N GLY A 410 8.50 -14.66 20.98
CA GLY A 410 8.75 -15.04 22.38
C GLY A 410 9.30 -16.46 22.55
N HIS A 411 8.81 -17.43 21.78
CA HIS A 411 9.32 -18.81 21.81
C HIS A 411 10.77 -18.92 21.34
N CYS A 412 11.16 -18.09 20.37
CA CYS A 412 12.52 -18.02 19.85
C CYS A 412 13.48 -17.48 20.91
N LYS A 413 13.09 -16.41 21.62
CA LYS A 413 13.84 -15.88 22.77
C LYS A 413 14.00 -16.91 23.89
N SER A 414 13.00 -17.75 24.12
CA SER A 414 13.08 -18.84 25.10
C SER A 414 13.98 -19.99 24.66
N LEU A 415 14.14 -20.22 23.35
CA LEU A 415 15.00 -21.26 22.78
C LEU A 415 16.46 -20.82 22.72
N GLU A 416 16.73 -19.54 22.45
CA GLU A 416 18.07 -18.97 22.28
C GLU A 416 19.13 -19.45 23.31
N PRO A 417 18.90 -19.40 24.63
CA PRO A 417 19.90 -19.88 25.60
C PRO A 417 20.18 -21.38 25.45
N LYS A 418 19.15 -22.19 25.19
CA LYS A 418 19.28 -23.65 25.01
C LYS A 418 19.99 -24.00 23.70
N TYR A 419 19.67 -23.27 22.63
CA TYR A 419 20.29 -23.47 21.32
C TYR A 419 21.76 -23.04 21.32
N THR A 420 22.08 -22.00 22.10
CA THR A 420 23.47 -21.59 22.37
C THR A 420 24.23 -22.67 23.14
N GLU A 421 23.65 -23.19 24.21
CA GLU A 421 24.23 -24.29 24.99
C GLU A 421 24.47 -25.55 24.12
N LEU A 422 23.53 -25.88 23.23
CA LEU A 422 23.70 -26.97 22.26
C LEU A 422 24.92 -26.73 21.36
N GLY A 423 25.05 -25.53 20.80
CA GLY A 423 26.22 -25.14 20.00
C GLY A 423 27.53 -25.23 20.79
N GLU A 424 27.52 -24.85 22.06
CA GLU A 424 28.71 -24.96 22.92
C GLU A 424 29.10 -26.42 23.17
N LYS A 425 28.12 -27.29 23.45
CA LYS A 425 28.36 -28.72 23.66
C LYS A 425 28.89 -29.43 22.42
N LEU A 426 28.50 -28.98 21.23
CA LEU A 426 28.91 -29.54 19.94
C LEU A 426 30.05 -28.77 19.26
N SER A 427 30.58 -27.71 19.88
CA SER A 427 31.65 -26.87 19.33
C SER A 427 32.96 -27.59 18.98
N ALA A 428 33.16 -28.81 19.49
CA ALA A 428 34.35 -29.63 19.23
C ALA A 428 34.13 -30.68 18.13
N ASP A 429 32.91 -30.81 17.61
CA ASP A 429 32.58 -31.71 16.52
C ASP A 429 32.72 -30.96 15.19
N ASP A 430 33.71 -31.36 14.40
CA ASP A 430 33.96 -30.70 13.12
C ASP A 430 32.90 -31.04 12.07
N ASN A 431 32.11 -32.10 12.22
CA ASN A 431 31.17 -32.55 11.19
C ASN A 431 29.81 -31.86 11.26
N ILE A 432 29.49 -31.19 12.36
CA ILE A 432 28.18 -30.55 12.58
C ILE A 432 28.29 -29.04 12.78
N ILE A 433 27.36 -28.30 12.18
CA ILE A 433 27.19 -26.87 12.37
C ILE A 433 25.83 -26.64 13.03
N ILE A 434 25.84 -25.95 14.17
CA ILE A 434 24.63 -25.40 14.78
C ILE A 434 24.50 -23.95 14.29
N ALA A 435 23.39 -23.62 13.64
CA ALA A 435 23.22 -22.35 12.94
C ALA A 435 21.85 -21.73 13.19
N LYS A 436 21.76 -20.40 13.11
CA LYS A 436 20.50 -19.66 13.16
C LYS A 436 20.45 -18.58 12.08
N MET A 437 19.25 -18.32 11.56
CA MET A 437 18.96 -17.32 10.54
C MET A 437 17.70 -16.54 10.92
N ASP A 438 17.78 -15.21 10.87
CA ASP A 438 16.59 -14.36 10.96
C ASP A 438 15.83 -14.43 9.63
N ALA A 439 14.73 -15.17 9.64
CA ALA A 439 13.90 -15.39 8.45
C ALA A 439 12.97 -14.20 8.13
N THR A 440 12.99 -13.14 8.94
CA THR A 440 12.27 -11.89 8.66
C THR A 440 13.14 -10.86 7.95
N ALA A 441 14.46 -10.94 8.18
CA ALA A 441 15.45 -10.04 7.60
C ALA A 441 16.15 -10.63 6.36
N ASN A 442 15.99 -11.93 6.10
CA ASN A 442 16.64 -12.64 5.01
C ASN A 442 15.64 -13.47 4.19
N ASP A 443 15.80 -13.51 2.87
CA ASP A 443 15.03 -14.38 1.98
C ASP A 443 15.43 -15.85 2.24
N VAL A 444 14.43 -16.69 2.50
CA VAL A 444 14.62 -18.12 2.81
C VAL A 444 14.46 -18.95 1.52
N PRO A 445 15.36 -19.90 1.21
CA PRO A 445 15.21 -20.75 0.03
C PRO A 445 13.90 -21.56 0.07
N SER A 446 13.22 -21.67 -1.07
CA SER A 446 11.83 -22.19 -1.17
C SER A 446 11.60 -23.61 -0.64
N MET A 447 12.65 -24.42 -0.54
CA MET A 447 12.60 -25.78 0.01
C MET A 447 12.43 -25.81 1.55
N TYR A 448 12.70 -24.70 2.24
CA TYR A 448 12.52 -24.58 3.68
C TYR A 448 11.14 -23.98 3.96
N ASP A 449 10.19 -24.84 4.30
CA ASP A 449 8.81 -24.44 4.61
C ASP A 449 8.67 -23.82 6.02
N VAL A 450 9.00 -22.54 6.11
CA VAL A 450 8.94 -21.72 7.34
C VAL A 450 7.55 -21.07 7.48
N GLN A 451 6.62 -21.81 8.07
CA GLN A 451 5.24 -21.36 8.32
C GLN A 451 5.07 -20.61 9.66
N GLY A 452 6.09 -20.60 10.51
CA GLY A 452 6.04 -19.98 11.84
C GLY A 452 7.39 -20.06 12.56
N PHE A 453 7.47 -19.47 13.75
CA PHE A 453 8.75 -19.29 14.45
C PHE A 453 8.75 -19.88 15.88
N PRO A 454 9.85 -20.51 16.30
CA PRO A 454 10.98 -20.95 15.47
C PRO A 454 10.60 -22.17 14.62
N THR A 455 11.19 -22.29 13.43
CA THR A 455 11.17 -23.50 12.60
C THR A 455 12.59 -24.03 12.48
N ILE A 456 12.81 -25.32 12.72
CA ILE A 456 14.15 -25.91 12.76
C ILE A 456 14.23 -27.00 11.69
N PHE A 457 15.33 -27.02 10.96
CA PHE A 457 15.64 -28.05 9.97
C PHE A 457 17.01 -28.67 10.26
N PHE A 458 17.12 -29.97 9.99
CA PHE A 458 18.38 -30.69 9.90
C PHE A 458 18.72 -30.92 8.43
N VAL A 459 19.92 -30.57 8.01
CA VAL A 459 20.39 -30.63 6.63
C VAL A 459 21.61 -31.54 6.57
N PRO A 460 21.43 -32.84 6.26
CA PRO A 460 22.51 -33.82 6.33
C PRO A 460 23.63 -33.53 5.31
N ALA A 461 24.86 -33.93 5.64
CA ALA A 461 25.97 -33.96 4.71
C ALA A 461 25.61 -34.83 3.49
N GLY A 462 25.98 -34.36 2.30
CA GLY A 462 25.64 -35.02 1.03
C GLY A 462 24.16 -35.02 0.60
N GLN A 463 23.22 -34.50 1.42
CA GLN A 463 21.77 -34.48 1.12
C GLN A 463 21.18 -33.07 1.29
N LYS A 464 21.80 -32.08 0.63
CA LYS A 464 21.47 -30.65 0.80
C LYS A 464 20.14 -30.25 0.17
N ASP A 465 19.64 -31.04 -0.77
CA ASP A 465 18.34 -30.91 -1.40
C ASP A 465 17.19 -31.54 -0.58
N GLN A 466 17.50 -32.22 0.55
CA GLN A 466 16.53 -32.95 1.38
C GLN A 466 16.58 -32.52 2.86
N PRO A 467 16.31 -31.24 3.19
CA PRO A 467 16.27 -30.78 4.56
C PRO A 467 15.11 -31.43 5.32
N GLN A 468 15.41 -31.92 6.52
CA GLN A 468 14.47 -32.62 7.37
C GLN A 468 13.93 -31.68 8.44
N LYS A 469 12.61 -31.46 8.47
CA LYS A 469 11.98 -30.60 9.49
C LYS A 469 12.07 -31.27 10.86
N TYR A 470 12.64 -30.57 11.84
CA TYR A 470 12.69 -31.04 13.22
C TYR A 470 11.36 -30.79 13.92
N THR A 471 10.76 -31.85 14.44
CA THR A 471 9.45 -31.82 15.14
C THR A 471 9.53 -32.27 16.59
N GLY A 472 10.74 -32.46 17.13
CA GLY A 472 10.95 -32.89 18.51
C GLY A 472 10.83 -31.74 19.52
N ASP A 473 11.00 -32.10 20.80
CA ASP A 473 10.99 -31.14 21.90
C ASP A 473 12.21 -30.22 21.85
N ARG A 474 12.09 -29.04 22.46
CA ARG A 474 13.07 -27.94 22.31
C ARG A 474 13.98 -27.80 23.54
N GLU A 475 14.38 -28.93 24.13
CA GLU A 475 15.41 -28.98 25.16
C GLU A 475 16.75 -29.46 24.57
N VAL A 476 17.85 -29.09 25.22
CA VAL A 476 19.22 -29.42 24.78
C VAL A 476 19.40 -30.93 24.60
N ASN A 477 18.86 -31.73 25.53
CA ASN A 477 18.96 -33.19 25.48
C ASN A 477 18.17 -33.81 24.33
N ASP A 478 17.06 -33.19 23.91
CA ASP A 478 16.25 -33.67 22.79
C ASP A 478 16.97 -33.43 21.47
N PHE A 479 17.58 -32.26 21.30
CA PHE A 479 18.44 -31.98 20.15
C PHE A 479 19.63 -32.95 20.09
N ILE A 480 20.33 -33.18 21.19
CA ILE A 480 21.45 -34.13 21.24
C ILE A 480 20.97 -35.55 20.89
N SER A 481 19.83 -35.97 21.43
CA SER A 481 19.27 -37.31 21.17
C SER A 481 18.87 -37.49 19.71
N TYR A 482 18.27 -36.46 19.12
CA TYR A 482 17.94 -36.41 17.70
C TYR A 482 19.21 -36.47 16.83
N LEU A 483 20.20 -35.62 17.10
CA LEU A 483 21.44 -35.58 16.32
C LEU A 483 22.25 -36.87 16.45
N LYS A 484 22.26 -37.54 17.60
CA LYS A 484 22.87 -38.88 17.75
C LYS A 484 22.24 -39.93 16.83
N LYS A 485 20.98 -39.75 16.45
CA LYS A 485 20.22 -40.68 15.60
C LYS A 485 20.35 -40.33 14.12
N GLU A 486 20.31 -39.04 13.79
CA GLU A 486 20.18 -38.58 12.40
C GLU A 486 21.50 -38.06 11.79
N ALA A 487 22.52 -37.74 12.60
CA ALA A 487 23.80 -37.27 12.06
C ALA A 487 24.46 -38.30 11.14
N THR A 488 25.06 -37.82 10.05
CA THR A 488 25.73 -38.64 9.04
C THR A 488 27.03 -39.25 9.58
N HIS A 489 27.62 -38.60 10.57
CA HIS A 489 28.76 -39.09 11.34
C HIS A 489 28.40 -39.19 12.83
N PRO A 490 28.94 -40.19 13.55
CA PRO A 490 28.77 -40.25 15.00
C PRO A 490 29.26 -38.96 15.66
N LEU A 491 28.42 -38.36 16.52
CA LEU A 491 28.78 -37.10 17.18
C LEU A 491 30.07 -37.26 17.98
N GLU A 492 31.08 -36.44 17.66
CA GLU A 492 32.34 -36.42 18.36
C GLU A 492 32.23 -35.54 19.61
N LYS A 493 32.63 -36.08 20.77
CA LYS A 493 32.96 -35.31 21.98
C LYS A 493 31.92 -34.24 22.37
N VAL A 494 30.69 -34.67 22.64
CA VAL A 494 29.70 -33.84 23.35
C VAL A 494 30.30 -33.46 24.71
N LYS A 495 30.55 -32.16 24.94
CA LYS A 495 31.08 -31.69 26.24
C LYS A 495 30.03 -31.99 27.33
N THR A 496 30.34 -32.94 28.20
CA THR A 496 29.62 -33.12 29.47
C THR A 496 30.04 -32.02 30.44
N GLU A 497 29.08 -31.51 31.22
CA GLU A 497 29.26 -30.41 32.19
C GLU A 497 30.52 -30.51 33.04
#